data_AF-A0A2V6JD75-F1
#
_entry.id   AF-A0A2V6JD75-F1
#
_cell.length_a   1.000
_cell.length_b   1.000
_cell.length_c   1.000
_cell.angle_alpha   90.00
_cell.angle_beta   90.00
_cell.angle_gamma   90.00
#
_symmetry.space_group_name_H-M   'P 1'
#
loop_
_entity.id
_entity.type
_entity.pdbx_description
1 polymer ?
#
loop_
_entity_poly.entity_id
_entity_poly.type
_entity_poly.pdbx_seq_one_letter_code
_entity_poly.pdbx_strand_id
1 'polypeptide(L)'
;MAQSNNTKAAITSPRIKIFSLVLILATALAYLPAWHGTLLWDDNGHITKPELRSWHGLAQIWTKPGATRQYYPLVHTVFWIEQKLWGDSVVGYHLVNILLHALGAVVLLSSSGSSRVSRLDFGAQEHAFRSPFFLLAPGLSQFRRD
;
A
#
# COMPACT_ATOMS: atom_id res chain seq x y z
N MET A 1 6.76 27.04 6.53
CA MET A 1 7.26 25.92 7.35
C MET A 1 6.29 25.64 8.52
N ALA A 2 5.03 25.25 8.24
CA ALA A 2 3.95 25.16 9.24
C ALA A 2 3.01 23.93 9.11
N GLN A 3 3.39 22.89 8.36
CA GLN A 3 2.55 21.69 8.14
C GLN A 3 2.86 20.49 9.05
N SER A 4 3.98 20.51 9.80
CA SER A 4 4.47 19.38 10.62
C SER A 4 3.57 19.02 11.82
N ASN A 5 2.79 20.00 12.29
CA ASN A 5 2.15 19.96 13.61
C ASN A 5 0.85 19.12 13.57
N ASN A 6 0.17 19.12 12.42
CA ASN A 6 -1.18 18.57 12.29
C ASN A 6 -1.19 17.05 12.08
N THR A 7 -0.15 16.50 11.45
CA THR A 7 0.00 15.04 11.25
C THR A 7 0.26 14.32 12.57
N LYS A 8 1.09 14.89 13.46
CA LYS A 8 1.34 14.32 14.79
C LYS A 8 0.08 14.30 15.65
N ALA A 9 -0.74 15.36 15.58
CA ALA A 9 -1.98 15.48 16.35
C ALA A 9 -3.07 14.48 15.91
N ALA A 10 -3.09 14.10 14.62
CA ALA A 10 -4.07 13.13 14.11
C ALA A 10 -3.82 11.71 14.66
N ILE A 11 -2.56 11.25 14.68
CA ILE A 11 -2.18 9.91 15.18
C ILE A 11 -2.38 9.79 16.70
N THR A 12 -2.24 10.88 17.44
CA THR A 12 -2.40 10.86 18.91
C THR A 12 -3.85 10.93 19.39
N SER A 13 -4.81 11.16 18.48
CA SER A 13 -6.24 11.23 18.79
C SER A 13 -6.74 9.95 19.48
N PRO A 14 -7.42 10.05 20.63
CA PRO A 14 -8.00 8.89 21.31
C PRO A 14 -8.93 8.06 20.41
N ARG A 15 -9.67 8.72 19.51
CA ARG A 15 -10.54 8.05 18.54
C ARG A 15 -9.75 7.19 17.57
N ILE A 16 -8.68 7.75 16.99
CA ILE A 16 -7.81 7.02 16.05
C ILE A 16 -7.16 5.84 16.77
N LYS A 17 -6.70 5.99 18.02
CA LYS A 17 -6.16 4.88 18.80
C LYS A 17 -7.16 3.75 19.02
N ILE A 18 -8.40 4.08 19.41
CA ILE A 18 -9.47 3.09 19.60
C ILE A 18 -9.78 2.38 18.29
N PHE A 19 -9.99 3.12 17.20
CA PHE A 19 -10.28 2.53 15.90
C PHE A 19 -9.11 1.69 15.38
N SER A 20 -7.86 2.10 15.57
CA SER A 20 -6.69 1.30 15.24
C SER A 20 -6.67 -0.02 16.03
N LEU A 21 -6.96 0.00 17.34
CA LEU A 21 -7.03 -1.21 18.14
C LEU A 21 -8.14 -2.15 17.66
N VAL A 22 -9.33 -1.60 17.39
CA VAL A 22 -10.46 -2.38 16.83
C VAL A 22 -10.09 -2.98 15.48
N LEU A 23 -9.41 -2.24 14.60
CA LEU A 23 -8.97 -2.74 13.29
C LEU A 23 -7.93 -3.85 13.43
N ILE A 24 -6.97 -3.73 14.34
CA ILE A 24 -5.98 -4.78 14.61
C ILE A 24 -6.69 -6.06 15.07
N LEU A 25 -7.62 -5.94 16.04
CA LEU A 25 -8.37 -7.09 16.56
C LEU A 25 -9.26 -7.70 15.48
N ALA A 26 -9.99 -6.88 14.72
CA ALA A 26 -10.83 -7.33 13.62
C ALA A 26 -10.03 -8.07 12.54
N THR A 27 -8.83 -7.57 12.22
CA THR A 27 -7.92 -8.24 11.28
C THR A 27 -7.47 -9.60 11.84
N ALA A 28 -7.04 -9.66 13.10
CA ALA A 28 -6.63 -10.93 13.72
C ALA A 28 -7.77 -11.97 13.75
N LEU A 29 -9.00 -11.54 14.05
CA LEU A 29 -10.17 -12.40 14.06
C LEU A 29 -10.55 -12.87 12.65
N ALA A 30 -10.51 -11.99 11.66
CA ALA A 30 -10.80 -12.33 10.26
C ALA A 30 -9.81 -13.38 9.71
N TYR A 31 -8.56 -13.33 10.18
CA TYR A 31 -7.51 -14.27 9.78
C TYR A 31 -7.37 -15.50 10.69
N LEU A 32 -8.23 -15.68 11.70
CA LEU A 32 -8.16 -16.84 12.59
C LEU A 32 -8.17 -18.20 11.83
N PRO A 33 -8.96 -18.37 10.73
CA PRO A 33 -8.91 -19.60 9.95
C PRO A 33 -7.56 -19.84 9.25
N ALA A 34 -6.80 -18.78 8.94
CA ALA A 34 -5.54 -18.88 8.18
C ALA A 34 -4.46 -19.65 8.93
N TRP A 35 -4.51 -19.72 10.26
CA TRP A 35 -3.55 -20.49 11.08
C TRP A 35 -3.56 -22.00 10.80
N HIS A 36 -4.65 -22.52 10.24
CA HIS A 36 -4.77 -23.92 9.82
C HIS A 36 -4.60 -24.09 8.29
N GLY A 37 -4.30 -22.99 7.58
CA GLY A 37 -4.11 -22.98 6.14
C GLY A 37 -2.75 -23.55 5.71
N THR A 38 -2.72 -24.15 4.54
CA THR A 38 -1.52 -24.67 3.88
C THR A 38 -1.08 -23.74 2.75
N LEU A 39 0.02 -24.10 2.09
CA LEU A 39 0.44 -23.47 0.83
C LEU A 39 -0.64 -23.69 -0.23
N LEU A 40 -1.04 -22.63 -0.92
CA LEU A 40 -2.07 -22.65 -1.94
C LEU A 40 -1.55 -22.03 -3.24
N TRP A 41 -2.13 -22.48 -4.36
CA TRP A 41 -1.88 -21.92 -5.68
C TRP A 41 -0.39 -21.83 -6.06
N ASP A 42 0.19 -20.63 -6.08
CA ASP A 42 1.56 -20.36 -6.52
C ASP A 42 2.55 -20.09 -5.37
N ASP A 43 2.14 -20.28 -4.10
CA ASP A 43 3.01 -20.15 -2.93
C ASP A 43 4.28 -20.99 -3.04
N ASN A 44 4.14 -22.24 -3.51
CA ASN A 44 5.27 -23.16 -3.73
C ASN A 44 6.30 -22.63 -4.74
N GLY A 45 5.89 -21.71 -5.63
CA GLY A 45 6.79 -21.05 -6.58
C GLY A 45 7.60 -19.91 -5.96
N HIS A 46 7.18 -19.42 -4.78
CA HIS A 46 7.72 -18.24 -4.13
C HIS A 46 8.62 -18.57 -2.92
N ILE A 47 8.28 -19.61 -2.18
CA ILE A 47 9.05 -20.07 -1.02
C ILE A 47 10.48 -20.46 -1.42
N THR A 48 11.42 -20.17 -0.52
CA THR A 48 12.84 -20.41 -0.75
C THR A 48 13.14 -21.90 -0.90
N LYS A 49 13.39 -22.31 -2.15
CA LYS A 49 13.80 -23.66 -2.51
C LYS A 49 15.11 -24.05 -1.82
N PRO A 50 15.33 -25.34 -1.52
CA PRO A 50 16.52 -25.82 -0.82
C PRO A 50 17.84 -25.29 -1.39
N GLU A 51 17.99 -25.23 -2.71
CA GLU A 51 19.17 -24.75 -3.41
C GLU A 51 19.47 -23.25 -3.18
N LEU A 52 18.47 -22.46 -2.79
CA LEU A 52 18.60 -21.01 -2.56
C LEU A 52 18.76 -20.65 -1.08
N ARG A 53 18.71 -21.60 -0.14
CA ARG A 53 18.74 -21.33 1.31
C ARG A 53 20.11 -20.90 1.85
N SER A 54 21.17 -21.00 1.04
CA SER A 54 22.52 -20.57 1.42
C SER A 54 22.71 -19.07 1.15
N TRP A 55 23.79 -18.48 1.69
CA TRP A 55 24.19 -17.12 1.34
C TRP A 55 24.56 -16.98 -0.14
N HIS A 56 25.14 -18.03 -0.74
CA HIS A 56 25.35 -18.09 -2.18
C HIS A 56 24.01 -18.10 -2.93
N GLY A 57 23.02 -18.84 -2.43
CA GLY A 57 21.65 -18.83 -2.95
C GLY A 57 21.01 -17.45 -2.89
N LEU A 58 21.20 -16.70 -1.80
CA LEU A 58 20.78 -15.32 -1.71
C LEU A 58 21.47 -14.44 -2.77
N ALA A 59 22.77 -14.59 -2.98
CA ALA A 59 23.46 -13.88 -4.06
C ALA A 59 22.89 -14.24 -5.44
N GLN A 60 22.52 -15.50 -5.68
CA GLN A 60 21.88 -15.94 -6.92
C GLN A 60 20.50 -15.30 -7.13
N ILE A 61 19.69 -15.14 -6.07
CA ILE A 61 18.38 -14.44 -6.13
C ILE A 61 18.53 -13.04 -6.73
N TRP A 62 19.62 -12.33 -6.41
CA TRP A 62 19.88 -10.97 -6.89
C TRP A 62 20.59 -10.92 -8.24
N THR A 63 21.44 -11.89 -8.56
CA THR A 63 22.37 -11.78 -9.70
C THR A 63 22.05 -12.69 -10.88
N LYS A 64 21.19 -13.70 -10.69
CA LYS A 64 20.84 -14.68 -11.72
C LYS A 64 19.33 -14.62 -12.04
N PRO A 65 18.93 -13.86 -13.08
CA PRO A 65 17.57 -13.94 -13.62
C PRO A 65 17.18 -15.40 -13.92
N GLY A 66 16.00 -15.82 -13.45
CA GLY A 66 15.53 -17.20 -13.56
C GLY A 66 15.96 -18.14 -12.42
N ALA A 67 16.73 -17.67 -11.43
CA ALA A 67 16.95 -18.42 -10.18
C ALA A 67 15.63 -18.66 -9.42
N THR A 68 14.70 -17.71 -9.52
CA THR A 68 13.34 -17.78 -8.99
C THR A 68 12.31 -17.74 -10.13
N ARG A 69 11.05 -18.11 -9.85
CA ARG A 69 9.98 -18.12 -10.87
C ARG A 69 9.74 -16.73 -11.46
N GLN A 70 9.72 -15.71 -10.61
CA GLN A 70 9.63 -14.30 -11.00
C GLN A 70 10.82 -13.54 -10.40
N TYR A 71 11.39 -12.60 -11.16
CA TYR A 71 12.55 -11.84 -10.72
C TYR A 71 12.14 -10.71 -9.77
N TYR A 72 11.84 -11.08 -8.51
CA TYR A 72 11.51 -10.17 -7.41
C TYR A 72 12.52 -10.34 -6.27
N PRO A 73 13.77 -9.87 -6.45
CA PRO A 73 14.87 -10.19 -5.54
C PRO A 73 14.62 -9.73 -4.09
N LEU A 74 13.94 -8.59 -3.90
CA LEU A 74 13.57 -8.11 -2.57
C LEU A 74 12.54 -9.03 -1.89
N VAL A 75 11.49 -9.42 -2.60
CA VAL A 75 10.45 -10.34 -2.08
C VAL A 75 11.09 -11.69 -1.71
N HIS A 76 11.92 -12.24 -2.60
CA HIS A 76 12.61 -13.50 -2.32
C HIS A 76 13.68 -13.39 -1.22
N THR A 77 14.21 -12.20 -0.95
CA THR A 77 15.05 -11.96 0.23
C THR A 77 14.22 -12.05 1.52
N VAL A 78 12.99 -11.53 1.54
CA VAL A 78 12.08 -11.68 2.69
C VAL A 78 11.78 -13.16 2.93
N PHE A 79 11.40 -13.91 1.89
CA PHE A 79 11.17 -15.35 2.01
C PHE A 79 12.42 -16.12 2.46
N TRP A 80 13.61 -15.69 2.04
CA TRP A 80 14.87 -16.27 2.50
C TRP A 80 15.09 -16.06 3.99
N ILE A 81 14.79 -14.85 4.50
CA ILE A 81 14.87 -14.54 5.94
C ILE A 81 13.83 -15.35 6.72
N GLU A 82 12.59 -15.42 6.24
CA GLU A 82 11.53 -16.21 6.86
C GLU A 82 11.90 -17.69 6.92
N GLN A 83 12.51 -18.24 5.86
CA GLN A 83 13.02 -19.61 5.87
C GLN A 83 14.11 -19.82 6.96
N LYS A 84 14.92 -18.80 7.27
CA LYS A 84 15.93 -18.89 8.34
C LYS A 84 15.32 -18.82 9.74
N LEU A 85 14.25 -18.07 9.91
CA LEU A 85 13.59 -17.88 11.20
C LEU A 85 12.63 -19.01 11.54
N TRP A 86 11.91 -19.52 10.55
CA TRP A 86 10.77 -20.42 10.75
C TRP A 86 10.96 -21.81 10.11
N GLY A 87 12.04 -22.03 9.36
CA GLY A 87 12.24 -23.26 8.61
C GLY A 87 11.13 -23.48 7.59
N ASP A 88 10.65 -24.71 7.47
CA ASP A 88 9.58 -25.09 6.54
C ASP A 88 8.17 -24.85 7.12
N SER A 89 8.06 -24.16 8.27
CA SER A 89 6.78 -23.86 8.90
C SER A 89 6.04 -22.72 8.19
N VAL A 90 4.79 -22.97 7.80
CA VAL A 90 3.91 -21.95 7.18
C VAL A 90 3.47 -20.86 8.16
N VAL A 91 3.63 -21.09 9.47
CA VAL A 91 3.17 -20.19 10.54
C VAL A 91 3.82 -18.81 10.45
N GLY A 92 5.10 -18.75 10.09
CA GLY A 92 5.83 -17.49 9.95
C GLY A 92 5.23 -16.58 8.86
N TYR A 93 4.91 -17.18 7.71
CA TYR A 93 4.29 -16.48 6.58
C TYR A 93 2.88 -15.95 6.94
N HIS A 94 2.08 -16.76 7.64
CA HIS A 94 0.76 -16.32 8.13
C HIS A 94 0.88 -15.15 9.10
N LEU A 95 1.82 -15.23 10.05
CA LEU A 95 2.07 -14.15 11.00
C LEU A 95 2.45 -12.85 10.30
N VAL A 96 3.41 -12.89 9.38
CA VAL A 96 3.86 -11.70 8.66
C VAL A 96 2.75 -11.11 7.81
N ASN A 97 1.97 -11.93 7.11
CA ASN A 97 0.79 -11.47 6.36
C ASN A 97 -0.22 -10.75 7.25
N ILE A 98 -0.60 -11.34 8.39
CA ILE A 98 -1.57 -10.74 9.32
C ILE A 98 -1.04 -9.39 9.84
N LEU A 99 0.26 -9.32 10.18
CA LEU A 99 0.89 -8.08 10.64
C LEU A 99 0.88 -6.99 9.55
N LEU A 100 1.20 -7.36 8.31
CA LEU A 100 1.19 -6.43 7.17
C LEU A 100 -0.23 -5.91 6.89
N HIS A 101 -1.25 -6.77 6.93
CA HIS A 101 -2.65 -6.35 6.79
C HIS A 101 -3.08 -5.41 7.91
N ALA A 102 -2.77 -5.73 9.16
CA ALA A 102 -3.12 -4.90 10.30
C ALA A 102 -2.43 -3.53 10.23
N LEU A 103 -1.13 -3.50 9.90
CA LEU A 103 -0.38 -2.26 9.74
C LEU A 103 -0.91 -1.43 8.57
N GLY A 104 -1.16 -2.05 7.42
CA GLY A 104 -1.74 -1.39 6.25
C GLY A 104 -3.08 -0.74 6.56
N ALA A 105 -3.97 -1.45 7.28
CA ALA A 105 -5.26 -0.91 7.70
C ALA A 105 -5.11 0.32 8.63
N VAL A 106 -4.19 0.27 9.59
CA VAL A 106 -3.92 1.39 10.52
C VAL A 106 -3.34 2.59 9.78
N VAL A 107 -2.43 2.39 8.82
CA VAL A 107 -1.86 3.45 8.00
C VAL A 107 -2.96 4.14 7.17
N LEU A 108 -3.86 3.37 6.57
CA LEU A 108 -5.00 3.89 5.80
C LEU A 108 -6.00 4.66 6.68
N LEU A 109 -6.32 4.15 7.86
CA LEU A 109 -7.16 4.87 8.83
C LEU A 109 -6.53 6.23 9.20
N SER A 110 -5.22 6.22 9.45
CA SER A 110 -4.49 7.43 9.87
C SER A 110 -4.41 8.47 8.74
N SER A 111 -4.32 8.04 7.48
CA SER A 111 -4.29 8.95 6.34
C SER A 111 -5.66 9.58 6.06
N SER A 112 -6.76 8.84 6.29
CA SER A 112 -8.14 9.35 6.11
C SER A 112 -8.47 10.54 7.02
N GLY A 113 -7.80 10.68 8.17
CA GLY A 113 -7.95 11.84 9.05
C GLY A 113 -7.26 13.11 8.54
N SER A 114 -6.39 13.02 7.53
CA SER A 114 -5.57 14.12 7.01
C SER A 114 -6.10 14.73 5.71
N SER A 115 -7.06 14.09 5.04
CA SER A 115 -7.64 14.57 3.80
C SER A 115 -8.79 15.56 4.07
N ARG A 116 -8.44 16.82 4.33
CA ARG A 116 -9.24 17.90 3.72
C ARG A 116 -8.86 17.89 2.26
N VAL A 117 -9.61 17.14 1.45
CA VAL A 117 -9.67 17.41 0.02
C VAL A 117 -10.17 18.84 -0.09
N SER A 118 -9.25 19.78 -0.32
CA SER A 118 -9.59 21.12 -0.78
C SER A 118 -10.48 20.89 -1.98
N ARG A 119 -11.76 21.17 -1.78
CA ARG A 119 -12.77 21.23 -2.83
C ARG A 119 -12.16 22.12 -3.90
N LEU A 120 -11.61 21.53 -4.97
CA LEU A 120 -11.08 22.28 -6.08
C LEU A 120 -12.23 23.19 -6.52
N ASP A 121 -11.95 24.49 -6.52
CA ASP A 121 -12.88 25.58 -6.79
C ASP A 121 -13.38 25.50 -8.24
N PHE A 122 -14.25 24.52 -8.53
CA PHE A 122 -15.03 24.44 -9.76
C PHE A 122 -16.05 25.59 -9.88
N GLY A 123 -16.08 26.52 -8.92
CA GLY A 123 -16.93 27.72 -8.96
C GLY A 123 -16.39 28.87 -9.81
N ALA A 124 -15.11 28.89 -10.19
CA ALA A 124 -14.53 30.02 -10.92
C ALA A 124 -14.80 29.99 -12.45
N GLN A 125 -15.10 28.82 -13.03
CA GLN A 125 -15.32 28.70 -14.48
C GLN A 125 -16.78 28.85 -14.92
N GLU A 126 -17.77 28.67 -14.04
CA GLU A 126 -19.18 28.78 -14.44
C GLU A 126 -19.63 30.23 -14.70
N HIS A 127 -18.99 31.22 -14.07
CA HIS A 127 -19.39 32.62 -14.23
C HIS A 127 -18.94 33.26 -15.56
N ALA A 128 -17.93 32.70 -16.23
CA ALA A 128 -17.49 33.21 -17.53
C ALA A 128 -18.45 32.82 -18.68
N PHE A 129 -19.16 31.69 -18.54
CA PHE A 129 -19.98 31.11 -19.60
C PHE A 129 -21.45 31.56 -19.58
N ARG A 130 -21.88 32.27 -18.53
CA ARG A 130 -23.26 32.75 -18.36
C ARG A 130 -23.47 34.22 -18.77
N SER A 131 -22.42 34.92 -19.20
CA SER A 131 -22.55 36.31 -19.65
C SER A 131 -22.96 36.37 -21.13
N PRO A 132 -24.08 37.03 -21.49
CA PRO A 132 -24.47 37.23 -22.88
C PRO A 132 -23.50 38.13 -23.66
N PHE A 133 -22.52 38.76 -22.99
CA PHE A 133 -21.51 39.62 -23.60
C PHE A 133 -20.22 38.87 -23.97
N PHE A 134 -20.14 37.55 -23.81
CA PHE A 134 -18.95 36.75 -24.13
C PHE A 134 -18.47 36.91 -25.58
N LEU A 135 -19.39 37.22 -26.52
CA LEU A 135 -19.09 37.43 -27.94
C LEU A 135 -18.56 38.83 -28.28
N LEU A 136 -18.48 39.76 -27.33
CA LEU A 136 -18.04 41.14 -27.56
C LEU A 136 -16.63 41.43 -27.01
N ALA A 137 -15.93 40.43 -26.47
CA ALA A 137 -14.54 40.57 -26.05
C ALA A 137 -13.63 40.71 -27.30
N PRO A 138 -12.98 41.87 -27.53
CA PRO A 138 -12.04 42.02 -28.63
C PRO A 138 -10.76 41.25 -28.27
N GLY A 139 -10.40 40.24 -29.06
CA GLY A 139 -9.12 39.52 -28.88
C GLY A 139 -9.11 38.02 -29.19
N LEU A 140 -10.23 37.41 -29.57
CA LEU A 140 -10.30 35.97 -29.85
C LEU A 140 -10.62 35.65 -31.31
N SER A 141 -9.96 36.35 -32.25
CA SER A 141 -9.97 36.00 -33.68
C SER A 141 -9.23 34.69 -34.01
N GLN A 142 -8.50 34.12 -33.03
CA GLN A 142 -7.66 32.93 -33.20
C GLN A 142 -8.44 31.60 -33.07
N PHE A 143 -9.74 31.64 -32.75
CA PHE A 143 -10.60 30.46 -32.59
C PHE A 143 -11.72 30.37 -33.64
N ARG A 144 -11.50 30.99 -34.82
CA ARG A 144 -12.23 30.63 -36.03
C ARG A 144 -11.54 29.38 -36.60
N ARG A 145 -12.11 28.20 -36.33
CA ARG A 145 -11.65 26.95 -36.96
C ARG A 145 -12.01 26.96 -38.43
N ASP A 146 -11.06 26.53 -39.24
CA ASP A 146 -11.31 25.84 -40.51
C ASP A 146 -11.67 24.38 -40.20
#